data_AF-A0A0J8UWJ6-F1
#
_entry.id   AF-A0A0J8UWJ6-F1
#
_cell.length_a   1.000
_cell.length_b   1.000
_cell.length_c   1.000
_cell.angle_alpha   90.00
_cell.angle_beta   90.00
_cell.angle_gamma   90.00
#
_symmetry.space_group_name_H-M   'P 1'
#
loop_
_entity.id
_entity.type
_entity.pdbx_description
1 polymer ?
#
loop_
_entity_poly.entity_id
_entity_poly.type
_entity_poly.pdbx_seq_one_letter_code
_entity_poly.pdbx_strand_id
1 'polypeptide(L)'
;MSENALLDRYINSLDDTRQDSDDISALAKYSAQIAADQIQLLEEGSDYLQLGMPWQQNLAFTAKSFALVTFINCIILDEDSADIDLLLSWLETTIFNPDQMASEELATISFKSLVVLSRISRLNAPNLTRSLLQFIVQNRQSGALAEEAHLYTRHLITGTQRPNDSFISLTLDSEGDSSITYKNVIHTIITVATISKDSKIVALAQSMLLQKIGRVNVVLDACIVEETVALALKSEPTDFQLLLKFYARLYRDAVIQGNALIVDAVHRSRKYLALYLQKDNPLFKIYLTSLLESIVNKGGATDREKGRSNEVDLSAKEIYPYLRPVASLLSKLGSLEDIPGGLHENGDILSLLRDTWFNIAAHDVSLTSEAGHVYHEDLRILAEHSPPLVSDNRAELLESDIELNTVLRRGMNASHSSDKKKSLVQELPALEQEIKRLSYPKLIFLNATLLLESLRASSGDFTKILTYFLDPALNSPDIVNCMRAVVDKIVTLYLERFVSSNSAKFSAPYISQQLADTFVACCHRIQSIQQVASAAAAKIISKYPSSLCEKKSLFTLLDLLTLLWSSCLDEELDEYEWKSSFVSTTGKLGPG
;
A
#
# COMPACT_ATOMS: atom_id res chain seq x y z
N MET A 1 -4.95 16.18 18.45
CA MET A 1 -5.31 17.32 19.34
C MET A 1 -4.01 18.00 19.74
N SER A 2 -3.97 19.33 19.91
CA SER A 2 -2.72 20.00 20.33
C SER A 2 -2.42 19.73 21.80
N GLU A 3 -1.14 19.58 22.14
CA GLU A 3 -0.66 19.29 23.51
C GLU A 3 -1.10 20.34 24.53
N ASN A 4 -1.24 21.58 24.06
CA ASN A 4 -1.76 22.71 24.83
C ASN A 4 -3.17 22.46 25.39
N ALA A 5 -4.03 21.75 24.65
CA ALA A 5 -5.40 21.44 25.10
C ALA A 5 -5.44 20.36 26.18
N LEU A 6 -4.40 19.52 26.29
CA LEU A 6 -4.30 18.48 27.32
C LEU A 6 -3.93 19.09 28.68
N LEU A 7 -2.93 19.96 28.69
CA LEU A 7 -2.54 20.67 29.90
C LEU A 7 -3.68 21.57 30.43
N ASP A 8 -4.46 22.20 29.54
CA ASP A 8 -5.66 22.96 29.93
C ASP A 8 -6.73 22.08 30.60
N ARG A 9 -6.84 20.80 30.21
CA ARG A 9 -7.77 19.84 30.84
C ARG A 9 -7.29 19.47 32.26
N TYR A 10 -6.00 19.20 32.45
CA TYR A 10 -5.43 18.95 33.78
C TYR A 10 -5.55 20.16 34.72
N ILE A 11 -5.39 21.37 34.18
CA ILE A 11 -5.60 22.62 34.94
C ILE A 11 -7.05 22.78 35.39
N ASN A 12 -8.03 22.16 34.71
CA ASN A 12 -9.45 22.34 35.00
C ASN A 12 -10.10 21.19 35.81
N SER A 13 -9.63 19.94 35.68
CA SER A 13 -10.16 18.77 36.41
C SER A 13 -9.03 17.77 36.69
N LEU A 14 -8.67 17.59 37.96
CA LEU A 14 -7.57 16.72 38.40
C LEU A 14 -8.06 15.58 39.30
N ASP A 15 -9.36 15.29 39.27
CA ASP A 15 -9.97 14.22 40.05
C ASP A 15 -10.03 12.93 39.21
N ASP A 16 -9.41 11.87 39.74
CA ASP A 16 -9.44 10.44 39.33
C ASP A 16 -8.67 9.95 38.08
N THR A 17 -7.36 10.22 37.96
CA THR A 17 -6.48 9.46 37.01
C THR A 17 -5.58 8.40 37.66
N ARG A 18 -5.78 8.09 38.94
CA ARG A 18 -4.93 7.12 39.66
C ARG A 18 -5.46 5.70 39.45
N GLN A 19 -4.76 4.90 38.65
CA GLN A 19 -4.96 3.45 38.59
C GLN A 19 -3.65 2.73 38.90
N ASP A 20 -3.57 2.14 40.09
CA ASP A 20 -2.55 1.19 40.51
C ASP A 20 -2.63 -0.06 39.61
N SER A 21 -1.77 -0.16 38.60
CA SER A 21 -1.42 -1.45 38.02
C SER A 21 0.07 -1.50 37.73
N ASP A 22 0.74 -2.58 38.15
CA ASP A 22 2.20 -2.71 38.12
C ASP A 22 2.80 -2.59 36.70
N ASP A 23 2.04 -2.94 35.66
CA ASP A 23 2.44 -2.80 34.26
C ASP A 23 2.40 -1.35 33.75
N ILE A 24 1.52 -0.50 34.31
CA ILE A 24 1.46 0.95 34.03
C ILE A 24 2.68 1.66 34.61
N SER A 25 3.11 1.27 35.82
CA SER A 25 4.33 1.83 36.45
C SER A 25 5.58 1.57 35.59
N ALA A 26 5.72 0.37 35.03
CA ALA A 26 6.85 0.03 34.17
C ALA A 26 6.87 0.80 32.84
N LEU A 27 5.70 1.02 32.23
CA LEU A 27 5.57 1.84 31.02
C LEU A 27 5.83 3.31 31.31
N ALA A 28 5.27 3.86 32.38
CA ALA A 28 5.47 5.23 32.82
C ALA A 28 6.95 5.51 33.14
N LYS A 29 7.64 4.58 33.82
CA LYS A 29 9.09 4.65 34.10
C LYS A 29 9.92 4.69 32.83
N TYR A 30 9.56 3.88 31.84
CA TYR A 30 10.27 3.82 30.57
C TYR A 30 10.04 5.06 29.71
N SER A 31 8.81 5.58 29.65
CA SER A 31 8.51 6.84 28.95
C SER A 31 9.13 8.05 29.65
N ALA A 32 9.21 8.05 30.98
CA ALA A 32 9.93 9.05 31.74
C ALA A 32 11.43 9.01 31.43
N GLN A 33 12.02 7.81 31.34
CA GLN A 33 13.43 7.66 30.94
C GLN A 33 13.68 8.18 29.52
N ILE A 34 12.81 7.87 28.55
CA ILE A 34 12.95 8.40 27.18
C ILE A 34 12.87 9.92 27.17
N ALA A 35 11.90 10.50 27.87
CA ALA A 35 11.77 11.94 27.97
C ALA A 35 13.00 12.57 28.67
N ALA A 36 13.55 11.91 29.68
CA ALA A 36 14.78 12.33 30.35
C ALA A 36 15.99 12.29 29.42
N ASP A 37 16.19 11.19 28.69
CA ASP A 37 17.28 11.05 27.73
C ASP A 37 17.17 12.11 26.61
N GLN A 38 15.96 12.41 26.14
CA GLN A 38 15.74 13.47 25.15
C GLN A 38 16.11 14.86 25.70
N ILE A 39 15.73 15.19 26.94
CA ILE A 39 16.08 16.48 27.55
C ILE A 39 17.59 16.55 27.78
N GLN A 40 18.21 15.48 28.26
CA GLN A 40 19.66 15.42 28.47
C GLN A 40 20.43 15.62 27.15
N LEU A 41 20.02 14.97 26.05
CA LEU A 41 20.63 15.16 24.74
C LEU A 41 20.50 16.60 24.23
N LEU A 42 19.37 17.26 24.50
CA LEU A 42 19.16 18.66 24.14
C LEU A 42 20.01 19.62 25.00
N GLU A 43 20.23 19.29 26.28
CA GLU A 43 21.10 20.05 27.18
C GLU A 43 22.58 19.88 26.83
N GLU A 44 23.03 18.65 26.54
CA GLU A 44 24.40 18.36 26.07
C GLU A 44 24.70 19.03 24.73
N GLY A 45 23.68 19.22 23.88
CA GLY A 45 23.75 19.93 22.60
C GLY A 45 23.52 21.45 22.69
N SER A 46 23.29 22.02 23.88
CA SER A 46 22.85 23.41 24.05
C SER A 46 23.83 24.44 23.47
N ASP A 47 25.14 24.21 23.62
CA ASP A 47 26.17 25.13 23.12
C ASP A 47 26.18 25.21 21.58
N TYR A 48 25.84 24.12 20.91
CA TYR A 48 25.71 24.07 19.45
C TYR A 48 24.35 24.60 18.97
N LEU A 49 23.29 24.43 19.77
CA LEU A 49 21.96 24.95 19.51
C LEU A 49 21.91 26.48 19.55
N GLN A 50 22.66 27.12 20.46
CA GLN A 50 22.79 28.59 20.50
C GLN A 50 23.42 29.16 19.23
N LEU A 51 24.29 28.37 18.57
CA LEU A 51 24.95 28.73 17.30
C LEU A 51 24.18 28.24 16.05
N GLY A 52 23.09 27.50 16.24
CA GLY A 52 22.29 26.89 15.18
C GLY A 52 21.36 27.87 14.47
N MET A 53 20.83 27.47 13.32
CA MET A 53 19.86 28.26 12.55
C MET A 53 18.51 28.35 13.31
N PRO A 54 17.72 29.42 13.14
CA PRO A 54 16.47 29.62 13.90
C PRO A 54 15.46 28.46 13.82
N TRP A 55 15.40 27.74 12.69
CA TRP A 55 14.53 26.58 12.54
C TRP A 55 15.02 25.35 13.34
N GLN A 56 16.33 25.21 13.56
CA GLN A 56 16.93 24.14 14.38
C GLN A 56 16.67 24.39 15.86
N GLN A 57 16.77 25.65 16.29
CA GLN A 57 16.39 26.08 17.63
C GLN A 57 14.91 25.85 17.89
N ASN A 58 14.04 26.23 16.95
CA ASN A 58 12.60 26.00 17.08
C ASN A 58 12.27 24.49 17.17
N LEU A 59 12.90 23.66 16.35
CA LEU A 59 12.73 22.21 16.41
C LEU A 59 13.17 21.63 17.76
N ALA A 60 14.30 22.09 18.30
CA ALA A 60 14.79 21.67 19.62
C ALA A 60 13.85 22.11 20.74
N PHE A 61 13.28 23.32 20.67
CA PHE A 61 12.33 23.82 21.65
C PHE A 61 11.00 23.07 21.61
N THR A 62 10.50 22.76 20.41
CA THR A 62 9.32 21.90 20.25
C THR A 62 9.62 20.47 20.75
N ALA A 63 10.78 19.89 20.43
CA ALA A 63 11.15 18.56 20.98
C ALA A 63 11.24 18.57 22.52
N LYS A 64 11.78 19.65 23.11
CA LYS A 64 11.82 19.85 24.56
C LYS A 64 10.42 19.98 25.15
N SER A 65 9.50 20.67 24.47
CA SER A 65 8.11 20.81 24.93
C SER A 65 7.38 19.47 24.95
N PHE A 66 7.53 18.66 23.89
CA PHE A 66 7.01 17.29 23.82
C PHE A 66 7.56 16.41 24.95
N ALA A 67 8.86 16.53 25.26
CA ALA A 67 9.49 15.76 26.34
C ALA A 67 8.96 16.16 27.73
N LEU A 68 8.79 17.47 27.99
CA LEU A 68 8.23 17.97 29.26
C LEU A 68 6.77 17.51 29.47
N VAL A 69 5.94 17.57 28.43
CA VAL A 69 4.56 17.07 28.46
C VAL A 69 4.53 15.57 28.75
N THR A 70 5.39 14.80 28.07
CA THR A 70 5.50 13.36 28.26
C THR A 70 5.91 13.01 29.70
N PHE A 71 6.89 13.73 30.25
CA PHE A 71 7.40 13.51 31.60
C PHE A 71 6.34 13.82 32.67
N ILE A 72 5.58 14.91 32.51
CA ILE A 72 4.47 15.25 33.41
C ILE A 72 3.35 14.23 33.35
N ASN A 73 3.02 13.74 32.16
CA ASN A 73 2.04 12.68 32.03
C ASN A 73 2.48 11.39 32.75
N CYS A 74 3.79 11.08 32.77
CA CYS A 74 4.31 9.95 33.54
C CYS A 74 4.10 10.17 35.05
N ILE A 75 4.43 11.36 35.58
CA ILE A 75 4.22 11.72 37.00
C ILE A 75 2.73 11.62 37.38
N ILE A 76 1.82 12.04 36.49
CA ILE A 76 0.36 11.96 36.72
C ILE A 76 -0.13 10.52 36.77
N LEU A 77 0.47 9.63 35.97
CA LEU A 77 0.10 8.22 35.87
C LEU A 77 0.62 7.40 37.06
N ASP A 78 1.85 7.66 37.51
CA ASP A 78 2.48 7.01 38.65
C ASP A 78 3.52 7.95 39.26
N GLU A 79 3.32 8.38 40.50
CA GLU A 79 4.20 9.33 41.21
C GLU A 79 5.62 8.76 41.40
N ASP A 80 5.77 7.43 41.43
CA ASP A 80 7.07 6.75 41.54
C ASP A 80 7.74 6.50 40.18
N SER A 81 7.10 6.90 39.07
CA SER A 81 7.60 6.61 37.72
C SER A 81 8.61 7.63 37.19
N ALA A 82 8.58 8.84 37.72
CA ALA A 82 9.33 9.96 37.19
C ALA A 82 9.70 10.93 38.32
N ASP A 83 10.94 11.42 38.29
CA ASP A 83 11.47 12.28 39.34
C ASP A 83 10.92 13.71 39.22
N ILE A 84 10.05 14.09 40.17
CA ILE A 84 9.43 15.42 40.27
C ILE A 84 10.49 16.52 40.42
N ASP A 85 11.58 16.27 41.14
CA ASP A 85 12.64 17.27 41.38
C ASP A 85 13.49 17.47 40.12
N LEU A 86 13.68 16.42 39.33
CA LEU A 86 14.33 16.51 38.02
C LEU A 86 13.51 17.37 37.04
N LEU A 87 12.20 17.15 36.97
CA LEU A 87 11.31 17.98 36.17
C LEU A 87 11.31 19.45 36.62
N LEU A 88 11.32 19.69 37.93
CA LEU A 88 11.41 21.03 38.49
C LEU A 88 12.69 21.74 38.02
N SER A 89 13.83 21.05 38.06
CA SER A 89 15.10 21.57 37.56
C SER A 89 15.03 21.94 36.07
N TRP A 90 14.45 21.08 35.24
CA TRP A 90 14.29 21.37 33.80
C TRP A 90 13.35 22.54 33.53
N LEU A 91 12.26 22.67 34.28
CA LEU A 91 11.34 23.80 34.13
C LEU A 91 11.99 25.11 34.60
N GLU A 92 12.74 25.09 35.71
CA GLU A 92 13.46 26.27 36.18
C GLU A 92 14.55 26.71 35.21
N THR A 93 15.38 25.78 34.71
CA THR A 93 16.41 26.09 33.71
C THR A 93 15.82 26.60 32.40
N THR A 94 14.65 26.10 31.99
CA THR A 94 13.94 26.58 30.80
C THR A 94 13.40 28.00 31.00
N ILE A 95 12.79 28.28 32.15
CA ILE A 95 12.17 29.58 32.46
C ILE A 95 13.21 30.68 32.66
N PHE A 96 14.37 30.37 33.25
CA PHE A 96 15.44 31.34 33.43
C PHE A 96 16.33 31.53 32.18
N ASN A 97 16.08 30.77 31.09
CA ASN A 97 16.80 30.94 29.83
C ASN A 97 16.01 31.84 28.85
N PRO A 98 16.49 33.04 28.52
CA PRO A 98 15.77 33.99 27.68
C PRO A 98 15.58 33.51 26.23
N ASP A 99 16.50 32.69 25.70
CA ASP A 99 16.42 32.20 24.33
C ASP A 99 15.35 31.10 24.18
N GLN A 100 15.18 30.27 25.21
CA GLN A 100 14.15 29.22 25.25
C GLN A 100 12.76 29.82 25.46
N MET A 101 12.65 30.84 26.32
CA MET A 101 11.40 31.55 26.62
C MET A 101 10.96 32.49 25.49
N ALA A 102 11.77 32.71 24.46
CA ALA A 102 11.36 33.41 23.24
C ALA A 102 10.43 32.56 22.36
N SER A 103 10.41 31.24 22.52
CA SER A 103 9.46 30.35 21.83
C SER A 103 8.13 30.32 22.59
N GLU A 104 7.07 30.78 21.93
CA GLU A 104 5.71 30.81 22.49
C GLU A 104 5.22 29.42 22.90
N GLU A 105 5.46 28.40 22.09
CA GLU A 105 5.03 27.02 22.35
C GLU A 105 5.71 26.42 23.60
N LEU A 106 7.03 26.58 23.73
CA LEU A 106 7.79 26.08 24.87
C LEU A 106 7.45 26.86 26.16
N ALA A 107 7.23 28.17 26.06
CA ALA A 107 6.86 29.00 27.20
C ALA A 107 5.48 28.64 27.77
N THR A 108 4.46 28.53 26.91
CA THR A 108 3.10 28.11 27.32
C THR A 108 3.13 26.72 27.95
N ILE A 109 3.82 25.76 27.33
CA ILE A 109 3.94 24.40 27.85
C ILE A 109 4.68 24.38 29.19
N SER A 110 5.76 25.15 29.35
CA SER A 110 6.51 25.24 30.62
C SER A 110 5.67 25.84 31.74
N PHE A 111 4.90 26.90 31.47
CA PHE A 111 4.02 27.51 32.47
C PHE A 111 2.87 26.59 32.88
N LYS A 112 2.20 25.98 31.92
CA LYS A 112 1.12 25.03 32.19
C LYS A 112 1.64 23.81 32.95
N SER A 113 2.81 23.32 32.58
CA SER A 113 3.54 22.25 33.26
C SER A 113 3.79 22.55 34.74
N LEU A 114 4.25 23.76 35.08
CA LEU A 114 4.42 24.20 36.47
C LEU A 114 3.08 24.24 37.24
N VAL A 115 2.00 24.71 36.60
CA VAL A 115 0.67 24.74 37.22
C VAL A 115 0.18 23.34 37.53
N VAL A 116 0.31 22.41 36.58
CA VAL A 116 -0.06 21.01 36.79
C VAL A 116 0.79 20.38 37.90
N LEU A 117 2.10 20.60 37.89
CA LEU A 117 3.02 20.07 38.91
C LEU A 117 2.72 20.57 40.33
N SER A 118 2.33 21.84 40.47
CA SER A 118 1.94 22.42 41.76
C SER A 118 0.70 21.78 42.39
N ARG A 119 -0.20 21.23 41.55
CA ARG A 119 -1.43 20.57 41.99
C ARG A 119 -1.15 19.12 42.39
N ILE A 120 -0.17 18.49 41.76
CA ILE A 120 0.30 17.14 42.07
C ILE A 120 1.14 17.16 43.37
N SER A 121 2.15 18.05 43.45
CA SER A 121 3.02 18.18 44.62
C SER A 121 2.81 19.51 45.36
N ARG A 122 1.97 19.48 46.41
CA ARG A 122 1.70 20.66 47.26
C ARG A 122 2.93 21.17 48.03
N LEU A 123 3.95 20.32 48.21
CA LEU A 123 5.19 20.67 48.92
C LEU A 123 6.07 21.62 48.09
N ASN A 124 6.04 21.51 46.75
CA ASN A 124 6.85 22.30 45.84
C ASN A 124 6.13 23.55 45.28
N ALA A 125 4.81 23.66 45.53
CA ALA A 125 3.98 24.81 45.15
C ALA A 125 4.54 26.21 45.55
N PRO A 126 5.10 26.45 46.75
CA PRO A 126 5.66 27.75 47.09
C PRO A 126 6.95 28.08 46.32
N ASN A 127 7.77 27.08 45.99
CA ASN A 127 8.98 27.25 45.18
C ASN A 127 8.60 27.56 43.72
N LEU A 128 7.64 26.82 43.17
CA LEU A 128 7.05 27.04 41.85
C LEU A 128 6.46 28.46 41.69
N THR A 129 5.73 28.91 42.70
CA THR A 129 5.16 30.27 42.75
C THR A 129 6.28 31.32 42.80
N ARG A 130 7.37 31.05 43.53
CA ARG A 130 8.53 31.95 43.61
C ARG A 130 9.27 32.03 42.27
N SER A 131 9.48 30.92 41.57
CA SER A 131 10.20 30.87 40.29
C SER A 131 9.44 31.63 39.18
N LEU A 132 8.10 31.54 39.17
CA LEU A 132 7.27 32.37 38.27
C LEU A 132 7.27 33.86 38.64
N LEU A 133 7.21 34.20 39.93
CA LEU A 133 7.32 35.59 40.37
C LEU A 133 8.70 36.19 40.05
N GLN A 134 9.77 35.40 40.17
CA GLN A 134 11.12 35.80 39.77
C GLN A 134 11.22 36.03 38.27
N PHE A 135 10.63 35.15 37.45
CA PHE A 135 10.54 35.34 36.01
C PHE A 135 9.79 36.64 35.64
N ILE A 136 8.65 36.91 36.28
CA ILE A 136 7.86 38.13 36.06
C ILE A 136 8.67 39.40 36.43
N VAL A 137 9.42 39.35 37.52
CA VAL A 137 10.26 40.47 37.97
C VAL A 137 11.44 40.71 37.02
N GLN A 138 12.03 39.64 36.48
CA GLN A 138 13.17 39.73 35.56
C GLN A 138 12.74 40.16 34.14
N ASN A 139 11.56 39.74 33.65
CA ASN A 139 11.08 39.99 32.30
C ASN A 139 10.04 41.13 32.19
N ARG A 140 10.25 42.23 32.93
CA ARG A 140 9.34 43.38 33.07
C ARG A 140 8.96 44.10 31.75
N GLN A 141 9.54 43.72 30.61
CA GLN A 141 9.38 44.39 29.31
C GLN A 141 8.72 43.53 28.21
N SER A 142 8.42 42.24 28.45
CA SER A 142 7.81 41.35 27.44
C SER A 142 6.31 41.17 27.71
N GLY A 143 5.47 41.98 27.06
CA GLY A 143 4.04 42.15 27.42
C GLY A 143 3.18 40.88 27.35
N ALA A 144 3.32 40.06 26.30
CA ALA A 144 2.45 38.89 26.10
C ALA A 144 2.81 37.70 27.03
N LEU A 145 4.10 37.37 27.15
CA LEU A 145 4.57 36.28 28.02
C LEU A 145 4.42 36.63 29.50
N ALA A 146 4.55 37.91 29.87
CA ALA A 146 4.28 38.34 31.23
C ALA A 146 2.78 38.19 31.58
N GLU A 147 1.86 38.53 30.68
CA GLU A 147 0.42 38.34 30.91
C GLU A 147 0.06 36.85 31.11
N GLU A 148 0.64 35.95 30.32
CA GLU A 148 0.47 34.50 30.49
C GLU A 148 1.03 34.01 31.83
N ALA A 149 2.24 34.44 32.20
CA ALA A 149 2.83 34.10 33.50
C ALA A 149 1.97 34.61 34.68
N HIS A 150 1.37 35.81 34.58
CA HIS A 150 0.44 36.33 35.58
C HIS A 150 -0.85 35.51 35.64
N LEU A 151 -1.38 35.02 34.51
CA LEU A 151 -2.56 34.15 34.45
C LEU A 151 -2.30 32.83 35.18
N TYR A 152 -1.18 32.16 34.89
CA TYR A 152 -0.83 30.88 35.52
C TYR A 152 -0.43 31.04 36.99
N THR A 153 0.20 32.15 37.37
CA THR A 153 0.43 32.50 38.79
C THR A 153 -0.89 32.68 39.56
N ARG A 154 -1.93 33.23 38.91
CA ARG A 154 -3.27 33.31 39.51
C ARG A 154 -3.89 31.92 39.69
N HIS A 155 -3.75 31.03 38.70
CA HIS A 155 -4.20 29.64 38.81
C HIS A 155 -3.52 28.90 39.98
N LEU A 156 -2.21 29.10 40.16
CA LEU A 156 -1.45 28.56 41.31
C LEU A 156 -2.00 29.02 42.66
N ILE A 157 -2.20 30.34 42.82
CA ILE A 157 -2.70 30.92 44.07
C ILE A 157 -4.13 30.42 44.38
N THR A 158 -5.01 30.37 43.37
CA THR A 158 -6.40 29.90 43.55
C THR A 158 -6.52 28.39 43.82
N GLY A 159 -5.60 27.57 43.29
CA GLY A 159 -5.58 26.11 43.54
C GLY A 159 -5.17 25.72 44.96
N THR A 160 -4.44 26.59 45.68
CA THR A 160 -4.03 26.35 47.07
C THR A 160 -5.13 26.63 48.10
N GLN A 161 -6.24 27.26 47.69
CA GLN A 161 -7.39 27.55 48.55
C GLN A 161 -8.68 26.98 47.93
N ARG A 162 -9.13 25.81 48.38
CA ARG A 162 -10.57 25.47 48.34
C ARG A 162 -11.08 24.98 49.71
N PRO A 163 -12.13 25.60 50.25
CA PRO A 163 -12.91 25.07 51.37
C PRO A 163 -13.81 23.92 50.89
N ASN A 164 -14.09 22.99 51.80
CA ASN A 164 -15.01 21.87 51.67
C ASN A 164 -16.32 22.25 50.97
N ASP A 165 -16.62 21.65 49.83
CA ASP A 165 -18.00 21.32 49.45
C ASP A 165 -18.01 20.17 48.43
N SER A 166 -18.98 19.29 48.60
CA SER A 166 -19.06 17.91 48.08
C SER A 166 -19.33 17.82 46.57
N PHE A 167 -18.58 16.96 45.88
CA PHE A 167 -18.82 16.62 44.48
C PHE A 167 -19.62 15.33 44.34
N ILE A 168 -20.72 15.46 43.60
CA ILE A 168 -21.53 14.38 43.04
C ILE A 168 -20.69 13.67 41.96
N SER A 169 -20.40 12.39 42.17
CA SER A 169 -19.72 11.52 41.21
C SER A 169 -20.56 11.33 39.95
N LEU A 170 -20.05 11.80 38.81
CA LEU A 170 -20.46 11.36 37.48
C LEU A 170 -19.33 10.49 36.94
N THR A 171 -19.50 9.18 37.06
CA THR A 171 -18.68 8.16 36.42
C THR A 171 -18.76 8.33 34.89
N LEU A 172 -17.69 8.85 34.30
CA LEU A 172 -17.42 8.85 32.87
C LEU A 172 -16.17 8.00 32.62
N ASP A 173 -16.37 6.90 31.89
CA ASP A 173 -15.45 5.88 31.34
C ASP A 173 -13.92 6.15 31.41
N SER A 174 -13.24 5.59 32.43
CA SER A 174 -11.78 5.71 32.62
C SER A 174 -10.93 4.87 31.63
N GLU A 175 -11.53 3.89 30.92
CA GLU A 175 -10.80 3.07 29.93
C GLU A 175 -10.52 3.81 28.61
N GLY A 176 -11.30 4.84 28.28
CA GLY A 176 -11.12 5.63 27.07
C GLY A 176 -9.90 6.56 27.15
N ASP A 177 -9.65 7.16 28.31
CA ASP A 177 -8.61 8.18 28.49
C ASP A 177 -7.18 7.58 28.45
N SER A 178 -6.97 6.33 28.89
CA SER A 178 -5.68 5.64 28.82
C SER A 178 -5.28 5.25 27.38
N SER A 179 -6.24 4.71 26.61
CA SER A 179 -6.05 4.37 25.18
C SER A 179 -5.68 5.58 24.33
N ILE A 180 -6.30 6.74 24.61
CA ILE A 180 -6.00 8.01 23.94
C ILE A 180 -4.57 8.48 24.28
N THR A 181 -4.16 8.33 25.53
CA THR A 181 -2.81 8.71 25.98
C THR A 181 -1.73 7.89 25.26
N TYR A 182 -1.91 6.57 25.17
CA TYR A 182 -0.96 5.72 24.43
C TYR A 182 -0.91 6.05 22.94
N LYS A 183 -2.06 6.33 22.32
CA LYS A 183 -2.12 6.75 20.92
C LYS A 183 -1.35 8.05 20.67
N ASN A 184 -1.45 9.02 21.58
CA ASN A 184 -0.70 10.26 21.50
C ASN A 184 0.80 10.02 21.59
N VAL A 185 1.25 9.18 22.53
CA VAL A 185 2.67 8.82 22.67
C VAL A 185 3.21 8.16 21.39
N ILE A 186 2.48 7.21 20.83
CA ILE A 186 2.85 6.56 19.55
C ILE A 186 2.96 7.61 18.44
N HIS A 187 1.96 8.49 18.33
CA HIS A 187 1.93 9.52 17.31
C HIS A 187 3.10 10.51 17.45
N THR A 188 3.46 10.90 18.67
CA THR A 188 4.61 11.78 18.95
C THR A 188 5.92 11.10 18.55
N ILE A 189 6.14 9.84 18.93
CA ILE A 189 7.34 9.07 18.54
C ILE A 189 7.48 9.03 17.02
N ILE A 190 6.38 8.77 16.31
CA ILE A 190 6.37 8.66 14.85
C ILE A 190 6.63 10.02 14.19
N THR A 191 6.03 11.07 14.73
CA THR A 191 6.21 12.43 14.23
C THR A 191 7.66 12.88 14.39
N VAL A 192 8.25 12.69 15.58
CA VAL A 192 9.66 13.00 15.85
C VAL A 192 10.59 12.21 14.93
N ALA A 193 10.37 10.90 14.81
CA ALA A 193 11.17 10.06 13.93
C ALA A 193 11.03 10.47 12.45
N THR A 194 9.83 10.81 11.99
CA THR A 194 9.60 11.26 10.60
C THR A 194 10.26 12.61 10.31
N ILE A 195 10.26 13.54 11.27
CA ILE A 195 10.90 14.85 11.15
C ILE A 195 12.43 14.73 11.16
N SER A 196 12.97 13.77 11.92
CA SER A 196 14.43 13.59 12.07
C SER A 196 15.16 13.36 10.74
N LYS A 197 14.49 12.76 9.74
CA LYS A 197 15.05 12.36 8.44
C LYS A 197 16.32 11.48 8.54
N ASP A 198 16.62 10.93 9.71
CA ASP A 198 17.71 9.98 9.93
C ASP A 198 17.14 8.55 9.87
N SER A 199 17.64 7.75 8.93
CA SER A 199 17.17 6.37 8.74
C SER A 199 17.40 5.49 9.97
N LYS A 200 18.43 5.77 10.79
CA LYS A 200 18.68 5.02 12.03
C LYS A 200 17.62 5.32 13.09
N ILE A 201 17.21 6.59 13.22
CA ILE A 201 16.17 7.00 14.16
C ILE A 201 14.82 6.42 13.73
N VAL A 202 14.51 6.46 12.43
CA VAL A 202 13.32 5.82 11.87
C VAL A 202 13.30 4.31 12.15
N ALA A 203 14.41 3.61 11.90
CA ALA A 203 14.53 2.18 12.16
C ALA A 203 14.40 1.83 13.65
N LEU A 204 15.01 2.62 14.53
CA LEU A 204 14.92 2.44 15.98
C LEU A 204 13.48 2.65 16.47
N ALA A 205 12.83 3.75 16.07
CA ALA A 205 11.44 4.05 16.44
C ALA A 205 10.49 2.94 15.95
N GLN A 206 10.68 2.48 14.71
CA GLN A 206 9.89 1.38 14.14
C GLN A 206 10.11 0.08 14.94
N SER A 207 11.35 -0.32 15.21
CA SER A 207 11.67 -1.51 16.00
C SER A 207 11.08 -1.43 17.41
N MET A 208 11.24 -0.30 18.09
CA MET A 208 10.75 -0.09 19.46
C MET A 208 9.23 -0.23 19.53
N LEU A 209 8.49 0.39 18.60
CA LEU A 209 7.03 0.32 18.57
C LEU A 209 6.54 -1.10 18.26
N LEU A 210 7.14 -1.77 17.26
CA LEU A 210 6.74 -3.14 16.91
C LEU A 210 6.99 -4.17 18.02
N GLN A 211 8.02 -3.96 18.87
CA GLN A 211 8.31 -4.82 20.02
C GLN A 211 7.26 -4.74 21.14
N LYS A 212 6.41 -3.70 21.14
CA LYS A 212 5.33 -3.52 22.12
C LYS A 212 4.03 -4.21 21.72
N ILE A 213 3.92 -4.70 20.48
CA ILE A 213 2.75 -5.45 20.02
C ILE A 213 2.56 -6.71 20.89
N GLY A 214 1.33 -6.90 21.38
CA GLY A 214 0.91 -8.04 22.20
C GLY A 214 1.20 -7.88 23.69
N ARG A 215 1.66 -6.70 24.15
CA ARG A 215 1.99 -6.47 25.57
C ARG A 215 0.91 -5.76 26.38
N VAL A 216 0.06 -4.96 25.74
CA VAL A 216 -0.91 -4.10 26.45
C VAL A 216 -2.34 -4.49 26.08
N ASN A 217 -2.79 -4.13 24.89
CA ASN A 217 -4.13 -4.43 24.39
C ASN A 217 -4.11 -4.43 22.85
N VAL A 218 -4.91 -5.30 22.26
CA VAL A 218 -5.20 -5.40 20.82
C VAL A 218 -5.53 -4.06 20.16
N VAL A 219 -6.26 -3.16 20.84
CA VAL A 219 -6.59 -1.83 20.30
C VAL A 219 -5.32 -1.00 20.09
N LEU A 220 -4.39 -1.07 21.03
CA LEU A 220 -3.11 -0.39 20.93
C LEU A 220 -2.22 -1.04 19.87
N ASP A 221 -2.22 -2.38 19.79
CA ASP A 221 -1.50 -3.12 18.76
C ASP A 221 -1.95 -2.70 17.36
N ALA A 222 -3.26 -2.58 17.13
CA ALA A 222 -3.83 -2.07 15.88
C ALA A 222 -3.37 -0.63 15.58
N CYS A 223 -3.33 0.24 16.59
CA CYS A 223 -2.83 1.61 16.46
C CYS A 223 -1.34 1.65 16.09
N ILE A 224 -0.51 0.81 16.71
CA ILE A 224 0.92 0.69 16.38
C ILE A 224 1.08 0.26 14.92
N VAL A 225 0.33 -0.76 14.49
CA VAL A 225 0.38 -1.25 13.11
C VAL A 225 0.04 -0.15 12.11
N GLU A 226 -1.02 0.62 12.34
CA GLU A 226 -1.45 1.69 11.43
C GLU A 226 -0.48 2.87 11.36
N GLU A 227 0.03 3.31 12.50
CA GLU A 227 0.86 4.50 12.55
C GLU A 227 2.31 4.20 12.09
N THR A 228 2.85 3.01 12.37
CA THR A 228 4.22 2.62 11.96
C THR A 228 4.43 2.62 10.43
N VAL A 229 3.36 2.61 9.65
CA VAL A 229 3.42 2.71 8.19
C VAL A 229 3.98 4.06 7.72
N ALA A 230 3.73 5.14 8.46
CA ALA A 230 4.26 6.46 8.12
C ALA A 230 5.80 6.46 8.14
N LEU A 231 6.39 5.73 9.10
CA LEU A 231 7.84 5.53 9.18
C LEU A 231 8.37 4.71 8.00
N ALA A 232 7.62 3.67 7.59
CA ALA A 232 7.99 2.77 6.51
C ALA A 232 8.28 3.49 5.17
N LEU A 233 7.64 4.63 4.91
CA LEU A 233 7.86 5.45 3.70
C LEU A 233 9.23 6.15 3.68
N LYS A 234 9.90 6.24 4.84
CA LYS A 234 11.21 6.87 5.03
C LYS A 234 12.31 5.87 5.42
N SER A 235 11.94 4.60 5.62
CA SER A 235 12.87 3.54 6.00
C SER A 235 13.78 3.12 4.84
N GLU A 236 14.95 2.59 5.19
CA GLU A 236 15.85 1.95 4.22
C GLU A 236 15.21 0.68 3.62
N PRO A 237 15.59 0.27 2.39
CA PRO A 237 15.04 -0.91 1.72
C PRO A 237 15.04 -2.20 2.57
N THR A 238 16.09 -2.42 3.36
CA THR A 238 16.23 -3.60 4.22
C THR A 238 15.22 -3.59 5.36
N ASP A 239 15.04 -2.45 6.03
CA ASP A 239 14.13 -2.29 7.16
C ASP A 239 12.67 -2.34 6.70
N PHE A 240 12.41 -1.80 5.51
CA PHE A 240 11.11 -1.90 4.86
C PHE A 240 10.74 -3.36 4.56
N GLN A 241 11.65 -4.17 4.02
CA GLN A 241 11.40 -5.60 3.79
C GLN A 241 11.11 -6.37 5.09
N LEU A 242 11.82 -6.05 6.18
CA LEU A 242 11.59 -6.65 7.50
C LEU A 242 10.19 -6.30 8.02
N LEU A 243 9.74 -5.05 7.84
CA LEU A 243 8.39 -4.63 8.20
C LEU A 243 7.32 -5.40 7.42
N LEU A 244 7.50 -5.55 6.10
CA LEU A 244 6.54 -6.29 5.27
C LEU A 244 6.42 -7.76 5.70
N LYS A 245 7.54 -8.41 6.01
CA LYS A 245 7.57 -9.77 6.57
C LYS A 245 6.87 -9.84 7.93
N PHE A 246 7.07 -8.83 8.77
CA PHE A 246 6.39 -8.72 10.06
C PHE A 246 4.86 -8.59 9.89
N TYR A 247 4.38 -7.68 9.04
CA TYR A 247 2.94 -7.53 8.76
C TYR A 247 2.34 -8.80 8.13
N ALA A 248 3.06 -9.51 7.27
CA ALA A 248 2.60 -10.76 6.70
C ALA A 248 2.40 -11.85 7.78
N ARG A 249 3.35 -11.94 8.73
CA ARG A 249 3.25 -12.86 9.89
C ARG A 249 2.09 -12.46 10.80
N LEU A 250 2.02 -11.18 11.19
CA LEU A 250 0.99 -10.64 12.08
C LEU A 250 -0.41 -10.85 11.51
N TYR A 251 -0.60 -10.61 10.22
CA TYR A 251 -1.85 -10.87 9.52
C TYR A 251 -2.27 -12.34 9.61
N ARG A 252 -1.35 -13.27 9.33
CA ARG A 252 -1.66 -14.71 9.38
C ARG A 252 -2.07 -15.13 10.79
N ASP A 253 -1.32 -14.68 11.79
CA ASP A 253 -1.59 -15.04 13.18
C ASP A 253 -2.93 -14.44 13.65
N ALA A 254 -3.25 -13.21 13.25
CA ALA A 254 -4.52 -12.56 13.53
C ALA A 254 -5.72 -13.25 12.87
N VAL A 255 -5.59 -13.73 11.62
CA VAL A 255 -6.63 -14.51 10.94
C VAL A 255 -6.91 -15.83 11.66
N ILE A 256 -5.86 -16.55 12.08
CA ILE A 256 -6.00 -17.81 12.84
C ILE A 256 -6.68 -17.58 14.18
N GLN A 257 -6.38 -16.46 14.84
CA GLN A 257 -6.97 -16.08 16.14
C GLN A 257 -8.36 -15.43 16.01
N GLY A 258 -8.82 -15.10 14.79
CA GLY A 258 -10.08 -14.39 14.57
C GLY A 258 -10.07 -12.93 15.03
N ASN A 259 -8.90 -12.30 15.13
CA ASN A 259 -8.75 -10.91 15.59
C ASN A 259 -9.00 -9.91 14.45
N ALA A 260 -10.25 -9.50 14.28
CA ALA A 260 -10.66 -8.59 13.21
C ALA A 260 -9.97 -7.22 13.28
N LEU A 261 -9.68 -6.69 14.47
CA LEU A 261 -9.07 -5.38 14.63
C LEU A 261 -7.66 -5.32 14.03
N ILE A 262 -6.83 -6.34 14.29
CA ILE A 262 -5.48 -6.42 13.72
C ILE A 262 -5.54 -6.68 12.22
N VAL A 263 -6.47 -7.52 11.76
CA VAL A 263 -6.68 -7.76 10.32
C VAL A 263 -6.99 -6.46 9.59
N ASP A 264 -7.92 -5.66 10.12
CA ASP A 264 -8.31 -4.37 9.55
C ASP A 264 -7.17 -3.35 9.62
N ALA A 265 -6.41 -3.33 10.70
CA ALA A 265 -5.23 -2.48 10.83
C ALA A 265 -4.16 -2.78 9.77
N VAL A 266 -3.87 -4.06 9.53
CA VAL A 266 -2.94 -4.46 8.46
C VAL A 266 -3.50 -4.12 7.08
N HIS A 267 -4.80 -4.27 6.84
CA HIS A 267 -5.43 -3.86 5.58
C HIS A 267 -5.31 -2.36 5.33
N ARG A 268 -5.62 -1.53 6.34
CA ARG A 268 -5.44 -0.08 6.28
C ARG A 268 -3.99 0.30 6.01
N SER A 269 -3.07 -0.39 6.67
CA SER A 269 -1.63 -0.19 6.49
C SER A 269 -1.14 -0.49 5.08
N ARG A 270 -1.58 -1.62 4.50
CA ARG A 270 -1.27 -1.96 3.10
C ARG A 270 -1.84 -0.94 2.12
N LYS A 271 -3.09 -0.52 2.33
CA LYS A 271 -3.72 0.52 1.51
C LYS A 271 -2.97 1.84 1.60
N TYR A 272 -2.52 2.23 2.79
CA TYR A 272 -1.74 3.45 3.00
C TYR A 272 -0.42 3.39 2.21
N LEU A 273 0.36 2.30 2.31
CA LEU A 273 1.58 2.13 1.52
C LEU A 273 1.31 2.23 0.02
N ALA A 274 0.29 1.54 -0.47
CA ALA A 274 -0.08 1.56 -1.89
C ALA A 274 -0.46 2.96 -2.38
N LEU A 275 -1.11 3.78 -1.54
CA LEU A 275 -1.51 5.15 -1.87
C LEU A 275 -0.36 6.15 -1.85
N TYR A 276 0.57 6.06 -0.90
CA TYR A 276 1.62 7.08 -0.72
C TYR A 276 2.95 6.77 -1.41
N LEU A 277 3.26 5.50 -1.72
CA LEU A 277 4.47 5.16 -2.48
C LEU A 277 4.39 5.70 -3.92
N GLN A 278 5.37 6.51 -4.31
CA GLN A 278 5.49 7.05 -5.66
C GLN A 278 6.33 6.12 -6.54
N LYS A 279 6.08 6.13 -7.86
CA LYS A 279 6.77 5.26 -8.82
C LYS A 279 8.28 5.46 -8.84
N ASP A 280 8.76 6.67 -8.55
CA ASP A 280 10.20 7.00 -8.56
C ASP A 280 10.95 6.49 -7.32
N ASN A 281 10.23 6.00 -6.31
CA ASN A 281 10.83 5.52 -5.07
C ASN A 281 11.27 4.05 -5.23
N PRO A 282 12.52 3.67 -4.87
CA PRO A 282 12.97 2.28 -4.94
C PRO A 282 12.12 1.30 -4.12
N LEU A 283 11.46 1.78 -3.05
CA LEU A 283 10.54 0.98 -2.23
C LEU A 283 9.28 0.54 -3.00
N PHE A 284 8.92 1.23 -4.09
CA PHE A 284 7.76 0.88 -4.93
C PHE A 284 7.91 -0.53 -5.49
N LYS A 285 9.07 -0.83 -6.10
CA LYS A 285 9.38 -2.15 -6.67
C LYS A 285 9.32 -3.23 -5.59
N ILE A 286 9.96 -2.98 -4.45
CA ILE A 286 10.00 -3.91 -3.32
C ILE A 286 8.59 -4.24 -2.81
N TYR A 287 7.75 -3.21 -2.66
CA TYR A 287 6.40 -3.40 -2.17
C TYR A 287 5.51 -4.14 -3.16
N LEU A 288 5.58 -3.79 -4.45
CA LEU A 288 4.85 -4.48 -5.51
C LEU A 288 5.23 -5.98 -5.57
N THR A 289 6.53 -6.27 -5.59
CA THR A 289 7.03 -7.66 -5.57
C THR A 289 6.52 -8.40 -4.35
N SER A 290 6.58 -7.82 -3.15
CA SER A 290 6.11 -8.46 -1.92
C SER A 290 4.60 -8.75 -1.93
N LEU A 291 3.78 -7.85 -2.49
CA LEU A 291 2.34 -8.07 -2.63
C LEU A 291 2.04 -9.19 -3.63
N LEU A 292 2.72 -9.19 -4.78
CA LEU A 292 2.54 -10.23 -5.80
C LEU A 292 3.00 -11.59 -5.28
N GLU A 293 4.17 -11.67 -4.64
CA GLU A 293 4.64 -12.88 -3.96
C GLU A 293 3.63 -13.34 -2.90
N SER A 294 3.02 -12.40 -2.16
CA SER A 294 1.98 -12.74 -1.19
C SER A 294 0.77 -13.36 -1.86
N ILE A 295 0.33 -12.89 -3.03
CA ILE A 295 -0.76 -13.53 -3.78
C ILE A 295 -0.31 -14.88 -4.33
N VAL A 296 0.84 -14.92 -4.99
CA VAL A 296 1.39 -16.11 -5.64
C VAL A 296 1.69 -17.21 -4.62
N ASN A 297 1.99 -16.91 -3.36
CA ASN A 297 2.26 -17.92 -2.34
C ASN A 297 1.01 -18.42 -1.60
N LYS A 298 -0.17 -17.82 -1.84
CA LYS A 298 -1.43 -18.34 -1.28
C LYS A 298 -1.91 -19.53 -2.10
N GLY A 299 -2.43 -20.57 -1.44
CA GLY A 299 -2.95 -21.77 -2.08
C GLY A 299 -2.03 -23.01 -1.96
N GLY A 300 -2.39 -23.92 -1.05
CA GLY A 300 -2.21 -25.37 -1.12
C GLY A 300 -0.81 -26.00 -0.98
N ALA A 301 0.30 -25.31 -1.27
CA ALA A 301 1.63 -25.93 -1.24
C ALA A 301 2.32 -25.83 0.14
N THR A 302 2.17 -24.73 0.86
CA THR A 302 2.81 -24.50 2.17
C THR A 302 2.10 -25.14 3.36
N ASP A 303 0.86 -25.61 3.19
CA ASP A 303 0.06 -26.21 4.27
C ASP A 303 0.08 -27.74 4.29
N ARG A 304 0.81 -28.39 3.37
CA ARG A 304 0.90 -29.87 3.35
C ARG A 304 1.59 -30.46 4.58
N GLU A 305 2.35 -29.67 5.34
CA GLU A 305 3.01 -30.12 6.57
C GLU A 305 2.13 -30.05 7.82
N LYS A 306 0.97 -29.37 7.79
CA LYS A 306 0.04 -29.32 8.93
C LYS A 306 -1.08 -30.33 8.75
N GLY A 307 -0.79 -31.56 9.13
CA GLY A 307 -1.78 -32.62 9.23
C GLY A 307 -2.91 -32.29 10.20
N ARG A 308 -4.12 -32.70 9.80
CA ARG A 308 -5.37 -32.86 10.58
C ARG A 308 -6.07 -31.56 10.99
N SER A 309 -7.04 -31.14 10.18
CA SER A 309 -8.49 -31.35 10.43
C SER A 309 -9.30 -30.32 9.65
N ASN A 310 -10.13 -30.80 8.72
CA ASN A 310 -11.24 -30.13 8.04
C ASN A 310 -10.93 -28.89 7.18
N GLU A 311 -11.34 -28.99 5.92
CA GLU A 311 -11.42 -27.94 4.89
C GLU A 311 -10.09 -27.46 4.31
N VAL A 312 -9.67 -28.18 3.25
CA VAL A 312 -8.83 -27.66 2.16
C VAL A 312 -9.66 -26.64 1.36
N ASP A 313 -10.17 -25.60 2.04
CA ASP A 313 -10.75 -24.46 1.37
C ASP A 313 -9.56 -23.63 0.90
N LEU A 314 -9.27 -23.74 -0.39
CA LEU A 314 -8.55 -22.73 -1.16
C LEU A 314 -9.40 -21.46 -1.13
N SER A 315 -9.53 -20.83 0.03
CA SER A 315 -10.47 -19.74 0.18
C SER A 315 -9.91 -18.57 -0.61
N ALA A 316 -10.59 -18.25 -1.71
CA ALA A 316 -10.30 -17.08 -2.53
C ALA A 316 -10.25 -15.78 -1.69
N LYS A 317 -10.90 -15.82 -0.52
CA LYS A 317 -10.84 -14.82 0.55
C LYS A 317 -9.43 -14.47 1.01
N GLU A 318 -8.45 -15.36 0.89
CA GLU A 318 -7.05 -15.06 1.24
C GLU A 318 -6.34 -14.16 0.22
N ILE A 319 -6.79 -14.14 -1.03
CA ILE A 319 -6.18 -13.33 -2.11
C ILE A 319 -6.72 -11.90 -2.10
N TYR A 320 -8.00 -11.74 -1.80
CA TYR A 320 -8.71 -10.45 -1.90
C TYR A 320 -8.04 -9.27 -1.19
N PRO A 321 -7.45 -9.43 0.02
CA PRO A 321 -6.75 -8.34 0.70
C PRO A 321 -5.62 -7.68 -0.08
N TYR A 322 -5.06 -8.37 -1.07
CA TYR A 322 -3.91 -7.92 -1.84
C TYR A 322 -4.30 -7.28 -3.18
N LEU A 323 -5.47 -7.60 -3.73
CA LEU A 323 -5.91 -7.12 -5.05
C LEU A 323 -5.94 -5.59 -5.13
N ARG A 324 -6.57 -4.95 -4.13
CA ARG A 324 -6.74 -3.49 -4.11
C ARG A 324 -5.42 -2.73 -3.92
N PRO A 325 -4.51 -3.11 -3.00
CA PRO A 325 -3.17 -2.52 -2.93
C PRO A 325 -2.38 -2.66 -4.24
N VAL A 326 -2.42 -3.83 -4.88
CA VAL A 326 -1.72 -4.05 -6.16
C VAL A 326 -2.30 -3.16 -7.26
N ALA A 327 -3.63 -3.13 -7.41
CA ALA A 327 -4.31 -2.26 -8.37
C ALA A 327 -3.96 -0.78 -8.15
N SER A 328 -3.94 -0.32 -6.90
CA SER A 328 -3.58 1.07 -6.56
C SER A 328 -2.13 1.44 -6.86
N LEU A 329 -1.20 0.48 -6.87
CA LEU A 329 0.18 0.73 -7.30
C LEU A 329 0.27 0.75 -8.83
N LEU A 330 -0.34 -0.23 -9.47
CA LEU A 330 -0.29 -0.37 -10.94
C LEU A 330 -0.98 0.80 -11.64
N SER A 331 -2.06 1.36 -11.09
CA SER A 331 -2.74 2.53 -11.67
C SER A 331 -1.89 3.80 -11.73
N LYS A 332 -0.76 3.84 -11.00
CA LYS A 332 0.20 4.96 -11.05
C LYS A 332 1.19 4.83 -12.20
N LEU A 333 1.25 3.66 -12.84
CA LEU A 333 2.06 3.41 -14.02
C LEU A 333 1.22 3.74 -15.26
N GLY A 334 1.83 4.36 -16.27
CA GLY A 334 1.19 4.54 -17.58
C GLY A 334 1.41 3.32 -18.48
N SER A 335 2.59 2.70 -18.35
CA SER A 335 2.97 1.45 -19.01
C SER A 335 3.77 0.57 -18.04
N LEU A 336 3.84 -0.74 -18.32
CA LEU A 336 4.76 -1.65 -17.64
C LEU A 336 6.24 -1.27 -17.81
N GLU A 337 6.56 -0.48 -18.84
CA GLU A 337 7.89 0.11 -19.05
C GLU A 337 8.25 1.17 -18.01
N ASP A 338 7.25 1.78 -17.36
CA ASP A 338 7.46 2.82 -16.34
C ASP A 338 7.90 2.24 -14.98
N ILE A 339 7.97 0.91 -14.85
CA ILE A 339 8.49 0.28 -13.63
C ILE A 339 9.98 0.60 -13.50
N PRO A 340 10.47 1.07 -12.32
CA PRO A 340 11.88 1.32 -12.09
C PRO A 340 12.77 0.14 -12.51
N GLY A 341 13.81 0.41 -13.31
CA GLY A 341 14.72 -0.58 -13.89
C GLY A 341 14.36 -1.06 -15.31
N GLY A 342 13.18 -0.71 -15.84
CA GLY A 342 12.76 -1.08 -17.20
C GLY A 342 12.41 -2.56 -17.36
N LEU A 343 11.91 -2.98 -18.53
CA LEU A 343 11.36 -4.33 -18.74
C LEU A 343 12.38 -5.47 -18.53
N HIS A 344 13.65 -5.25 -18.89
CA HIS A 344 14.69 -6.28 -18.81
C HIS A 344 15.03 -6.66 -17.35
N GLU A 345 15.09 -5.68 -16.44
CA GLU A 345 15.36 -5.92 -15.00
C GLU A 345 14.11 -6.32 -14.21
N ASN A 346 12.94 -6.30 -14.86
CA ASN A 346 11.64 -6.57 -14.24
C ASN A 346 11.01 -7.89 -14.71
N GLY A 347 11.80 -8.79 -15.33
CA GLY A 347 11.34 -10.13 -15.74
C GLY A 347 10.67 -10.91 -14.62
N ASP A 348 11.18 -10.81 -13.38
CA ASP A 348 10.61 -11.47 -12.20
C ASP A 348 9.20 -10.94 -11.89
N ILE A 349 8.98 -9.63 -11.97
CA ILE A 349 7.66 -9.02 -11.73
C ILE A 349 6.67 -9.44 -12.81
N LEU A 350 7.10 -9.52 -14.07
CA LEU A 350 6.27 -10.01 -15.16
C LEU A 350 5.87 -11.47 -14.92
N SER A 351 6.78 -12.32 -14.45
CA SER A 351 6.44 -13.70 -14.08
C SER A 351 5.45 -13.76 -12.90
N LEU A 352 5.66 -12.94 -11.86
CA LEU A 352 4.77 -12.87 -10.71
C LEU A 352 3.36 -12.38 -11.08
N LEU A 353 3.24 -11.44 -12.03
CA LEU A 353 1.95 -11.00 -12.55
C LEU A 353 1.22 -12.14 -13.29
N ARG A 354 1.92 -12.93 -14.10
CA ARG A 354 1.33 -14.11 -14.76
C ARG A 354 0.86 -15.15 -13.75
N ASP A 355 1.71 -15.47 -12.78
CA ASP A 355 1.39 -16.42 -11.70
C ASP A 355 0.23 -15.92 -10.83
N THR A 356 0.11 -14.61 -10.63
CA THR A 356 -1.03 -14.00 -9.94
C THR A 356 -2.35 -14.31 -10.67
N TRP A 357 -2.40 -14.19 -12.00
CA TRP A 357 -3.59 -14.54 -12.78
C TRP A 357 -3.90 -16.02 -12.75
N PHE A 358 -2.88 -16.89 -12.82
CA PHE A 358 -3.07 -18.32 -12.66
C PHE A 358 -3.67 -18.66 -11.29
N ASN A 359 -3.19 -18.00 -10.23
CA ASN A 359 -3.71 -18.23 -8.89
C ASN A 359 -5.14 -17.69 -8.71
N ILE A 360 -5.44 -16.49 -9.23
CA ILE A 360 -6.80 -15.92 -9.23
C ILE A 360 -7.78 -16.86 -9.94
N ALA A 361 -7.41 -17.38 -11.12
CA ALA A 361 -8.22 -18.35 -11.86
C ALA A 361 -8.35 -19.69 -11.12
N ALA A 362 -7.29 -20.16 -10.46
CA ALA A 362 -7.34 -21.35 -9.62
C ALA A 362 -8.32 -21.18 -8.44
N HIS A 363 -8.51 -19.98 -7.90
CA HIS A 363 -9.39 -19.68 -6.77
C HIS A 363 -10.85 -19.29 -7.14
N ASP A 364 -11.35 -19.67 -8.31
CA ASP A 364 -12.77 -19.50 -8.73
C ASP A 364 -13.23 -18.04 -8.87
N VAL A 365 -12.28 -17.13 -9.07
CA VAL A 365 -12.61 -15.76 -9.47
C VAL A 365 -12.89 -15.75 -10.96
N SER A 366 -14.12 -15.40 -11.34
CA SER A 366 -14.58 -15.24 -12.72
C SER A 366 -15.37 -13.94 -12.85
N LEU A 367 -15.70 -13.48 -14.06
CA LEU A 367 -16.54 -12.30 -14.25
C LEU A 367 -17.98 -12.45 -13.72
N THR A 368 -18.42 -13.69 -13.52
CA THR A 368 -19.77 -14.04 -13.05
C THR A 368 -19.81 -14.38 -11.56
N SER A 369 -18.65 -14.49 -10.90
CA SER A 369 -18.59 -14.81 -9.48
C SER A 369 -18.82 -13.56 -8.63
N GLU A 370 -19.38 -13.74 -7.42
CA GLU A 370 -19.61 -12.64 -6.47
C GLU A 370 -18.33 -11.84 -6.21
N ALA A 371 -17.20 -12.54 -6.04
CA ALA A 371 -15.91 -11.92 -5.86
C ALA A 371 -15.42 -11.14 -7.08
N GLY A 372 -15.66 -11.67 -8.29
CA GLY A 372 -15.38 -10.96 -9.53
C GLY A 372 -16.18 -9.66 -9.63
N HIS A 373 -17.42 -9.64 -9.15
CA HIS A 373 -18.23 -8.42 -9.09
C HIS A 373 -17.72 -7.41 -8.05
N VAL A 374 -17.39 -7.86 -6.84
CA VAL A 374 -16.90 -6.98 -5.76
C VAL A 374 -15.55 -6.33 -6.11
N TYR A 375 -14.63 -7.12 -6.66
CA TYR A 375 -13.27 -6.67 -7.00
C TYR A 375 -13.09 -6.32 -8.48
N HIS A 376 -14.18 -6.12 -9.21
CA HIS A 376 -14.16 -5.92 -10.67
C HIS A 376 -13.19 -4.80 -11.08
N GLU A 377 -13.26 -3.66 -10.40
CA GLU A 377 -12.42 -2.49 -10.73
C GLU A 377 -10.94 -2.74 -10.43
N ASP A 378 -10.63 -3.39 -9.32
CA ASP A 378 -9.24 -3.73 -8.96
C ASP A 378 -8.66 -4.75 -9.95
N LEU A 379 -9.44 -5.76 -10.35
CA LEU A 379 -9.08 -6.75 -11.37
C LEU A 379 -8.93 -6.10 -12.75
N ARG A 380 -9.77 -5.13 -13.09
CA ARG A 380 -9.70 -4.37 -14.34
C ARG A 380 -8.40 -3.59 -14.45
N ILE A 381 -8.02 -2.86 -13.40
CA ILE A 381 -6.75 -2.12 -13.35
C ILE A 381 -5.56 -3.09 -13.43
N LEU A 382 -5.61 -4.19 -12.68
CA LEU A 382 -4.59 -5.25 -12.75
C LEU A 382 -4.45 -5.79 -14.18
N ALA A 383 -5.57 -6.01 -14.89
CA ALA A 383 -5.60 -6.55 -16.24
C ALA A 383 -5.01 -5.58 -17.27
N GLU A 384 -5.36 -4.29 -17.20
CA GLU A 384 -4.80 -3.22 -18.06
C GLU A 384 -3.26 -3.20 -17.96
N HIS A 385 -2.72 -3.37 -16.75
CA HIS A 385 -1.28 -3.27 -16.43
C HIS A 385 -0.59 -4.64 -16.27
N SER A 386 -1.15 -5.71 -16.82
CA SER A 386 -0.47 -7.03 -16.85
C SER A 386 0.14 -7.32 -18.23
N PRO A 387 1.16 -8.18 -18.33
CA PRO A 387 1.60 -8.75 -19.60
C PRO A 387 0.63 -9.86 -20.08
N PRO A 388 0.73 -10.32 -21.34
CA PRO A 388 0.16 -11.61 -21.75
C PRO A 388 0.67 -12.75 -20.86
N LEU A 389 -0.12 -13.82 -20.72
CA LEU A 389 0.27 -14.98 -19.90
C LEU A 389 1.37 -15.84 -20.54
N VAL A 390 1.69 -15.57 -21.80
CA VAL A 390 2.82 -16.15 -22.53
C VAL A 390 4.02 -15.21 -22.45
N SER A 391 5.23 -15.77 -22.44
CA SER A 391 6.48 -15.02 -22.41
C SER A 391 7.12 -14.91 -23.79
N ASP A 392 7.34 -13.69 -24.27
CA ASP A 392 7.96 -13.44 -25.58
C ASP A 392 9.36 -14.10 -25.71
N ASN A 393 10.14 -14.12 -24.62
CA ASN A 393 11.49 -14.69 -24.61
C ASN A 393 11.55 -16.23 -24.50
N ARG A 394 10.42 -16.94 -24.36
CA ARG A 394 10.39 -18.39 -24.07
C ARG A 394 9.33 -19.19 -24.86
N ALA A 395 8.97 -18.71 -26.06
CA ALA A 395 7.93 -19.33 -26.87
C ALA A 395 8.15 -20.83 -27.15
N GLU A 396 9.38 -21.34 -27.10
CA GLU A 396 9.67 -22.77 -27.36
C GLU A 396 9.56 -23.67 -26.11
N LEU A 397 9.42 -23.11 -24.90
CA LEU A 397 9.42 -23.86 -23.63
C LEU A 397 8.05 -23.88 -22.94
N LEU A 398 7.04 -23.23 -23.51
CA LEU A 398 5.76 -22.99 -22.82
C LEU A 398 4.99 -24.26 -22.47
N GLU A 399 5.05 -25.34 -23.26
CA GLU A 399 4.37 -26.59 -22.88
C GLU A 399 4.96 -27.15 -21.58
N SER A 400 6.29 -27.14 -21.46
CA SER A 400 6.99 -27.52 -20.23
C SER A 400 6.74 -26.52 -19.11
N ASP A 401 6.70 -25.22 -19.38
CA ASP A 401 6.45 -24.19 -18.37
C ASP A 401 5.01 -24.28 -17.84
N ILE A 402 3.99 -24.42 -18.68
CA ILE A 402 2.59 -24.61 -18.28
C ILE A 402 2.45 -25.90 -17.49
N GLU A 403 3.06 -26.98 -17.97
CA GLU A 403 2.97 -28.24 -17.26
C GLU A 403 3.72 -28.21 -15.94
N LEU A 404 4.92 -27.65 -15.84
CA LEU A 404 5.74 -27.69 -14.62
C LEU A 404 5.44 -26.55 -13.64
N ASN A 405 4.68 -25.52 -14.04
CA ASN A 405 4.35 -24.41 -13.17
C ASN A 405 3.58 -24.90 -11.94
N THR A 406 4.18 -24.67 -10.77
CA THR A 406 3.64 -25.14 -9.50
C THR A 406 2.32 -24.45 -9.15
N VAL A 407 2.13 -23.19 -9.55
CA VAL A 407 0.90 -22.40 -9.34
C VAL A 407 -0.26 -22.99 -10.14
N LEU A 408 -0.02 -23.36 -11.41
CA LEU A 408 -1.03 -24.00 -12.25
C LEU A 408 -1.47 -25.40 -11.74
N ARG A 409 -0.65 -26.04 -10.89
CA ARG A 409 -0.96 -27.32 -10.26
C ARG A 409 -1.59 -27.19 -8.87
N ARG A 410 -1.67 -25.99 -8.31
CA ARG A 410 -2.25 -25.78 -6.98
C ARG A 410 -3.73 -26.10 -7.00
N GLY A 411 -4.20 -26.71 -5.92
CA GLY A 411 -5.60 -27.08 -5.81
C GLY A 411 -6.08 -28.13 -6.82
N MET A 412 -5.16 -28.87 -7.44
CA MET A 412 -5.49 -29.99 -8.30
C MET A 412 -6.20 -31.08 -7.49
N ASN A 413 -7.52 -31.12 -7.60
CA ASN A 413 -8.37 -32.17 -7.08
C ASN A 413 -9.47 -32.48 -8.12
N ALA A 414 -10.08 -33.66 -8.05
CA ALA A 414 -11.03 -34.11 -9.08
C ALA A 414 -12.32 -33.26 -9.12
N SER A 415 -12.82 -32.81 -7.97
CA SER A 415 -14.03 -31.98 -7.88
C SER A 415 -13.81 -30.60 -8.49
N HIS A 416 -12.77 -29.92 -8.03
CA HIS A 416 -12.34 -28.60 -8.49
C HIS A 416 -12.01 -28.62 -9.98
N SER A 417 -11.30 -29.64 -10.49
CA SER A 417 -11.11 -29.77 -11.94
C SER A 417 -12.44 -29.91 -12.69
N SER A 418 -13.43 -30.60 -12.13
CA SER A 418 -14.75 -30.73 -12.74
C SER A 418 -15.49 -29.39 -12.76
N ASP A 419 -15.37 -28.60 -11.70
CA ASP A 419 -16.04 -27.30 -11.57
C ASP A 419 -15.42 -26.25 -12.51
N LYS A 420 -14.08 -26.23 -12.63
CA LYS A 420 -13.38 -25.42 -13.64
C LYS A 420 -13.74 -25.82 -15.07
N LYS A 421 -13.94 -27.12 -15.35
CA LYS A 421 -14.42 -27.58 -16.65
C LYS A 421 -15.85 -27.09 -16.91
N LYS A 422 -16.74 -27.21 -15.93
CA LYS A 422 -18.13 -26.70 -16.05
C LYS A 422 -18.15 -25.19 -16.31
N SER A 423 -17.35 -24.42 -15.58
CA SER A 423 -17.25 -22.96 -15.78
C SER A 423 -16.77 -22.62 -17.19
N LEU A 424 -15.71 -23.27 -17.68
CA LEU A 424 -15.23 -23.03 -19.04
C LEU A 424 -16.24 -23.47 -20.12
N VAL A 425 -16.97 -24.58 -19.89
CA VAL A 425 -18.03 -25.06 -20.80
C VAL A 425 -19.22 -24.10 -20.82
N GLN A 426 -19.58 -23.47 -19.71
CA GLN A 426 -20.62 -22.42 -19.70
C GLN A 426 -20.21 -21.24 -20.59
N GLU A 427 -18.93 -20.89 -20.58
CA GLU A 427 -18.41 -19.80 -21.40
C GLU A 427 -18.19 -20.21 -22.87
N LEU A 428 -17.88 -21.47 -23.16
CA LEU A 428 -17.55 -22.01 -24.50
C LEU A 428 -18.31 -23.34 -24.76
N PRO A 429 -19.64 -23.31 -24.92
CA PRO A 429 -20.46 -24.52 -24.97
C PRO A 429 -20.17 -25.40 -26.20
N ALA A 430 -19.73 -24.81 -27.32
CA ALA A 430 -19.45 -25.54 -28.56
C ALA A 430 -18.26 -26.51 -28.46
N LEU A 431 -17.38 -26.34 -27.46
CA LEU A 431 -16.13 -27.08 -27.33
C LEU A 431 -16.10 -28.04 -26.13
N GLU A 432 -17.27 -28.46 -25.64
CA GLU A 432 -17.38 -29.29 -24.43
C GLU A 432 -16.50 -30.57 -24.49
N GLN A 433 -16.46 -31.25 -25.63
CA GLN A 433 -15.69 -32.49 -25.78
C GLN A 433 -14.17 -32.25 -25.75
N GLU A 434 -13.71 -31.13 -26.27
CA GLU A 434 -12.29 -30.74 -26.22
C GLU A 434 -11.91 -30.32 -24.79
N ILE A 435 -12.75 -29.51 -24.14
CA ILE A 435 -12.54 -29.06 -22.75
C ILE A 435 -12.44 -30.25 -21.78
N LYS A 436 -13.22 -31.31 -22.02
CA LYS A 436 -13.15 -32.54 -21.21
C LYS A 436 -11.79 -33.23 -21.28
N ARG A 437 -11.08 -33.14 -22.41
CA ARG A 437 -9.76 -33.78 -22.64
C ARG A 437 -8.59 -32.98 -22.07
N LEU A 438 -8.80 -31.70 -21.74
CA LEU A 438 -7.74 -30.85 -21.22
C LEU A 438 -7.15 -31.35 -19.90
N SER A 439 -5.82 -31.23 -19.78
CA SER A 439 -5.10 -31.36 -18.52
C SER A 439 -5.43 -30.19 -17.58
N TYR A 440 -5.25 -30.41 -16.27
CA TYR A 440 -5.57 -29.39 -15.27
C TYR A 440 -4.79 -28.07 -15.48
N PRO A 441 -3.47 -28.07 -15.75
CA PRO A 441 -2.75 -26.84 -16.02
C PRO A 441 -3.25 -26.09 -17.27
N LYS A 442 -3.52 -26.81 -18.37
CA LYS A 442 -4.09 -26.24 -19.60
C LYS A 442 -5.49 -25.64 -19.35
N LEU A 443 -6.29 -26.27 -18.51
CA LEU A 443 -7.61 -25.77 -18.10
C LEU A 443 -7.52 -24.47 -17.28
N ILE A 444 -6.63 -24.40 -16.28
CA ILE A 444 -6.45 -23.18 -15.48
C ILE A 444 -5.88 -22.05 -16.35
N PHE A 445 -4.93 -22.35 -17.23
CA PHE A 445 -4.39 -21.40 -18.20
C PHE A 445 -5.49 -20.78 -19.08
N LEU A 446 -6.40 -21.59 -19.63
CA LEU A 446 -7.51 -21.08 -20.45
C LEU A 446 -8.49 -20.24 -19.63
N ASN A 447 -8.84 -20.64 -18.41
CA ASN A 447 -9.70 -19.84 -17.53
C ASN A 447 -9.05 -18.49 -17.17
N ALA A 448 -7.75 -18.49 -16.87
CA ALA A 448 -6.99 -17.27 -16.59
C ALA A 448 -6.93 -16.36 -17.83
N THR A 449 -6.66 -16.93 -19.01
CA THR A 449 -6.64 -16.21 -20.28
C THR A 449 -7.99 -15.57 -20.57
N LEU A 450 -9.07 -16.34 -20.44
CA LEU A 450 -10.43 -15.85 -20.65
C LEU A 450 -10.76 -14.71 -19.69
N LEU A 451 -10.44 -14.83 -18.40
CA LEU A 451 -10.69 -13.78 -17.40
C LEU A 451 -9.90 -12.50 -17.71
N LEU A 452 -8.59 -12.62 -17.88
CA LEU A 452 -7.67 -11.50 -18.11
C LEU A 452 -8.07 -10.73 -19.38
N GLU A 453 -8.22 -11.43 -20.50
CA GLU A 453 -8.49 -10.78 -21.77
C GLU A 453 -9.94 -10.27 -21.86
N SER A 454 -10.89 -10.87 -21.15
CA SER A 454 -12.24 -10.31 -21.05
C SER A 454 -12.26 -8.98 -20.27
N LEU A 455 -11.44 -8.86 -19.22
CA LEU A 455 -11.26 -7.60 -18.48
C LEU A 455 -10.57 -6.52 -19.33
N ARG A 456 -9.56 -6.90 -20.14
CA ARG A 456 -8.89 -5.98 -21.09
C ARG A 456 -9.83 -5.53 -22.20
N ALA A 457 -10.57 -6.45 -22.81
CA ALA A 457 -11.56 -6.13 -23.83
C ALA A 457 -12.65 -5.20 -23.27
N SER A 458 -13.08 -5.43 -22.02
CA SER A 458 -14.00 -4.53 -21.31
C SER A 458 -13.40 -3.16 -20.98
N SER A 459 -12.08 -3.02 -21.08
CA SER A 459 -11.31 -1.79 -20.84
C SER A 459 -10.92 -1.06 -22.12
N GLY A 460 -11.18 -1.65 -23.30
CA GLY A 460 -10.95 -1.02 -24.61
C GLY A 460 -9.80 -1.60 -25.44
N ASP A 461 -9.15 -2.69 -25.00
CA ASP A 461 -8.07 -3.34 -25.74
C ASP A 461 -8.27 -4.85 -25.80
N PHE A 462 -8.31 -5.43 -26.99
CA PHE A 462 -8.34 -6.89 -27.18
C PHE A 462 -7.11 -7.43 -27.90
N THR A 463 -6.25 -6.58 -28.46
CA THR A 463 -5.16 -6.99 -29.37
C THR A 463 -4.17 -7.97 -28.75
N LYS A 464 -3.96 -7.89 -27.42
CA LYS A 464 -3.06 -8.75 -26.66
C LYS A 464 -3.42 -10.25 -26.74
N ILE A 465 -4.67 -10.63 -27.00
CA ILE A 465 -5.01 -12.06 -27.18
C ILE A 465 -4.30 -12.68 -28.40
N LEU A 466 -3.94 -11.87 -29.40
CA LEU A 466 -3.28 -12.37 -30.61
C LEU A 466 -1.85 -12.84 -30.33
N THR A 467 -1.19 -12.29 -29.31
CA THR A 467 0.20 -12.64 -28.98
C THR A 467 0.34 -14.06 -28.45
N TYR A 468 -0.75 -14.67 -27.95
CA TYR A 468 -0.75 -16.05 -27.46
C TYR A 468 -0.48 -17.05 -28.59
N PHE A 469 -0.80 -16.70 -29.84
CA PHE A 469 -0.56 -17.58 -31.00
C PHE A 469 0.88 -17.53 -31.51
N LEU A 470 1.74 -16.66 -30.94
CA LEU A 470 3.19 -16.68 -31.20
C LEU A 470 3.83 -17.98 -30.71
N ASP A 471 3.22 -18.62 -29.72
CA ASP A 471 3.75 -19.81 -29.08
C ASP A 471 3.34 -21.11 -29.80
N PRO A 472 4.29 -21.92 -30.28
CA PRO A 472 4.00 -23.22 -30.88
C PRO A 472 3.27 -24.21 -29.96
N ALA A 473 3.46 -24.17 -28.64
CA ALA A 473 2.79 -25.08 -27.70
C ALA A 473 1.27 -24.87 -27.68
N LEU A 474 0.85 -23.60 -27.82
CA LEU A 474 -0.56 -23.23 -27.93
C LEU A 474 -1.13 -23.51 -29.32
N ASN A 475 -0.30 -23.89 -30.28
CA ASN A 475 -0.69 -24.37 -31.61
C ASN A 475 -0.98 -25.90 -31.66
N SER A 476 -0.97 -26.58 -30.51
CA SER A 476 -1.37 -28.00 -30.40
C SER A 476 -2.89 -28.19 -30.62
N PRO A 477 -3.33 -29.31 -31.25
CA PRO A 477 -4.73 -29.52 -31.60
C PRO A 477 -5.67 -29.54 -30.40
N ASP A 478 -5.15 -29.89 -29.22
CA ASP A 478 -5.94 -29.97 -27.99
C ASP A 478 -6.37 -28.61 -27.44
N ILE A 479 -5.61 -27.54 -27.69
CA ILE A 479 -5.84 -26.21 -27.10
C ILE A 479 -6.15 -25.11 -28.11
N VAL A 480 -5.69 -25.24 -29.36
CA VAL A 480 -5.88 -24.25 -30.43
C VAL A 480 -7.34 -23.88 -30.64
N ASN A 481 -8.21 -24.88 -30.72
CA ASN A 481 -9.62 -24.66 -31.01
C ASN A 481 -10.30 -23.90 -29.86
N CYS A 482 -9.97 -24.27 -28.61
CA CYS A 482 -10.36 -23.53 -27.43
C CYS A 482 -9.87 -22.08 -27.46
N MET A 483 -8.58 -21.86 -27.77
CA MET A 483 -8.01 -20.50 -27.90
C MET A 483 -8.68 -19.67 -29.00
N ARG A 484 -8.98 -20.27 -30.17
CA ARG A 484 -9.71 -19.58 -31.25
C ARG A 484 -11.11 -19.16 -30.80
N ALA A 485 -11.83 -20.02 -30.09
CA ALA A 485 -13.14 -19.68 -29.54
C ALA A 485 -13.06 -18.61 -28.44
N VAL A 486 -12.00 -18.62 -27.63
CA VAL A 486 -11.71 -17.55 -26.66
C VAL A 486 -11.50 -16.22 -27.38
N VAL A 487 -10.70 -16.17 -28.46
CA VAL A 487 -10.52 -14.95 -29.27
C VAL A 487 -11.85 -14.46 -29.81
N ASP A 488 -12.63 -15.33 -30.45
CA ASP A 488 -13.92 -14.96 -31.04
C ASP A 488 -14.87 -14.35 -29.99
N LYS A 489 -14.87 -14.91 -28.78
CA LYS A 489 -15.63 -14.42 -27.64
C LYS A 489 -15.13 -13.06 -27.14
N ILE A 490 -13.83 -12.87 -26.96
CA ILE A 490 -13.22 -11.61 -26.51
C ILE A 490 -13.52 -10.48 -27.51
N VAL A 491 -13.36 -10.76 -28.81
CA VAL A 491 -13.70 -9.78 -29.87
C VAL A 491 -15.20 -9.45 -29.83
N THR A 492 -16.07 -10.44 -29.62
CA THR A 492 -17.52 -10.20 -29.45
C THR A 492 -17.79 -9.28 -28.27
N LEU A 493 -17.20 -9.58 -27.11
CA LEU A 493 -17.34 -8.82 -25.87
C LEU A 493 -16.89 -7.36 -26.06
N TYR A 494 -15.72 -7.15 -26.67
CA TYR A 494 -15.22 -5.82 -27.00
C TYR A 494 -16.23 -5.05 -27.89
N LEU A 495 -16.76 -5.70 -28.94
CA LEU A 495 -17.69 -5.07 -29.87
C LEU A 495 -19.08 -4.80 -29.29
N GLU A 496 -19.51 -5.55 -28.28
CA GLU A 496 -20.74 -5.29 -27.52
C GLU A 496 -20.55 -4.13 -26.53
N ARG A 497 -19.39 -4.08 -25.87
CA ARG A 497 -18.99 -2.95 -25.02
C ARG A 497 -18.86 -1.65 -25.79
N PHE A 498 -18.34 -1.71 -27.03
CA PHE A 498 -18.24 -0.56 -27.92
C PHE A 498 -19.58 0.12 -28.19
N VAL A 499 -20.68 -0.65 -28.30
CA VAL A 499 -22.03 -0.09 -28.54
C VAL A 499 -22.67 0.45 -27.28
N SER A 500 -22.46 -0.26 -26.17
CA SER A 500 -23.15 0.04 -24.91
C SER A 500 -22.44 1.12 -24.07
N SER A 501 -21.16 1.39 -24.33
CA SER A 501 -20.35 2.29 -23.52
C SER A 501 -20.18 3.67 -24.17
N ASN A 502 -20.49 4.72 -23.42
CA ASN A 502 -20.22 6.12 -23.81
C ASN A 502 -18.82 6.60 -23.41
N SER A 503 -17.88 5.70 -23.09
CA SER A 503 -16.55 6.10 -22.64
C SER A 503 -15.64 6.51 -23.81
N ALA A 504 -14.69 7.42 -23.56
CA ALA A 504 -13.71 7.85 -24.56
C ALA A 504 -12.87 6.69 -25.14
N LYS A 505 -12.61 5.63 -24.35
CA LYS A 505 -11.87 4.43 -24.76
C LYS A 505 -12.63 3.56 -25.79
N PHE A 506 -13.94 3.76 -25.94
CA PHE A 506 -14.81 3.04 -26.89
C PHE A 506 -15.30 3.96 -28.02
N SER A 507 -14.44 4.88 -28.47
CA SER A 507 -14.75 5.80 -29.57
C SER A 507 -14.20 5.34 -30.92
N ALA A 508 -14.67 5.93 -32.02
CA ALA A 508 -14.25 5.58 -33.38
C ALA A 508 -12.70 5.57 -33.59
N PRO A 509 -11.92 6.51 -33.02
CA PRO A 509 -10.46 6.47 -33.12
C PRO A 509 -9.81 5.26 -32.44
N TYR A 510 -10.41 4.73 -31.38
CA TYR A 510 -9.88 3.58 -30.64
C TYR A 510 -10.17 2.27 -31.36
N ILE A 511 -11.39 2.06 -31.88
CA ILE A 511 -11.66 0.88 -32.72
C ILE A 511 -10.82 0.90 -34.00
N SER A 512 -10.55 2.09 -34.56
CA SER A 512 -9.62 2.25 -35.68
C SER A 512 -8.18 1.85 -35.30
N GLN A 513 -7.71 2.19 -34.09
CA GLN A 513 -6.41 1.73 -33.58
C GLN A 513 -6.37 0.20 -33.44
N GLN A 514 -7.38 -0.40 -32.79
CA GLN A 514 -7.44 -1.85 -32.59
C GLN A 514 -7.51 -2.60 -33.94
N LEU A 515 -8.23 -2.07 -34.92
CA LEU A 515 -8.27 -2.62 -36.27
C LEU A 515 -6.92 -2.47 -36.99
N ALA A 516 -6.22 -1.34 -36.84
CA ALA A 516 -4.88 -1.15 -37.38
C ALA A 516 -3.89 -2.19 -36.81
N ASP A 517 -3.88 -2.38 -35.50
CA ASP A 517 -3.03 -3.38 -34.84
C ASP A 517 -3.39 -4.82 -35.29
N THR A 518 -4.68 -5.08 -35.53
CA THR A 518 -5.14 -6.36 -36.09
C THR A 518 -4.66 -6.55 -37.54
N PHE A 519 -4.63 -5.51 -38.37
CA PHE A 519 -4.08 -5.60 -39.73
C PHE A 519 -2.59 -5.91 -39.73
N VAL A 520 -1.82 -5.33 -38.81
CA VAL A 520 -0.41 -5.69 -38.64
C VAL A 520 -0.28 -7.18 -38.32
N ALA A 521 -1.14 -7.71 -37.43
CA ALA A 521 -1.16 -9.14 -37.12
C ALA A 521 -1.60 -10.02 -38.30
N CYS A 522 -2.46 -9.55 -39.21
CA CYS A 522 -2.80 -10.28 -40.44
C CYS A 522 -1.60 -10.50 -41.37
N CYS A 523 -0.57 -9.66 -41.27
CA CYS A 523 0.66 -9.74 -42.06
C CYS A 523 1.80 -10.48 -41.32
N HIS A 524 1.52 -11.08 -40.16
CA HIS A 524 2.54 -11.74 -39.36
C HIS A 524 3.06 -13.02 -40.02
N ARG A 525 4.34 -13.39 -39.81
CA ARG A 525 4.97 -14.58 -40.44
C ARG A 525 4.34 -15.94 -40.05
N ILE A 526 3.63 -16.01 -38.93
CA ILE A 526 3.02 -17.24 -38.41
C ILE A 526 1.56 -17.34 -38.89
N GLN A 527 1.24 -18.42 -39.62
CA GLN A 527 -0.07 -18.63 -40.24
C GLN A 527 -1.24 -18.67 -39.23
N SER A 528 -1.04 -19.23 -38.04
CA SER A 528 -2.11 -19.29 -37.02
C SER A 528 -2.54 -17.89 -36.56
N ILE A 529 -1.58 -16.96 -36.40
CA ILE A 529 -1.86 -15.55 -36.11
C ILE A 529 -2.64 -14.91 -37.26
N GLN A 530 -2.19 -15.11 -38.50
CA GLN A 530 -2.85 -14.54 -39.68
C GLN A 530 -4.33 -14.95 -39.75
N GLN A 531 -4.62 -16.23 -39.52
CA GLN A 531 -5.99 -16.78 -39.57
C GLN A 531 -6.88 -16.13 -38.51
N VAL A 532 -6.39 -16.04 -37.27
CA VAL A 532 -7.13 -15.49 -36.14
C VAL A 532 -7.32 -13.99 -36.28
N ALA A 533 -6.27 -13.26 -36.67
CA ALA A 533 -6.33 -11.82 -36.94
C ALA A 533 -7.27 -11.50 -38.11
N SER A 534 -7.24 -12.28 -39.19
CA SER A 534 -8.13 -12.10 -40.34
C SER A 534 -9.60 -12.31 -39.96
N ALA A 535 -9.89 -13.34 -39.15
CA ALA A 535 -11.24 -13.57 -38.64
C ALA A 535 -11.72 -12.42 -37.73
N ALA A 536 -10.85 -11.92 -36.84
CA ALA A 536 -11.14 -10.79 -35.98
C ALA A 536 -11.39 -9.50 -36.78
N ALA A 537 -10.53 -9.18 -37.76
CA ALA A 537 -10.68 -8.03 -38.64
C ALA A 537 -11.98 -8.11 -39.45
N ALA A 538 -12.29 -9.27 -40.04
CA ALA A 538 -13.53 -9.49 -40.78
C ALA A 538 -14.78 -9.27 -39.88
N LYS A 539 -14.71 -9.68 -38.61
CA LYS A 539 -15.78 -9.48 -37.63
C LYS A 539 -15.99 -8.01 -37.27
N ILE A 540 -14.89 -7.26 -37.07
CA ILE A 540 -14.95 -5.81 -36.82
C ILE A 540 -15.55 -5.09 -38.02
N ILE A 541 -15.05 -5.37 -39.23
CA ILE A 541 -15.48 -4.73 -40.47
C ILE A 541 -16.96 -5.03 -40.77
N SER A 542 -17.39 -6.28 -40.61
CA SER A 542 -18.78 -6.66 -40.86
C SER A 542 -19.75 -6.01 -39.89
N LYS A 543 -19.37 -5.84 -38.62
CA LYS A 543 -20.21 -5.19 -37.60
C LYS A 543 -20.16 -3.66 -37.66
N TYR A 544 -18.99 -3.08 -37.91
CA TYR A 544 -18.76 -1.63 -37.97
C TYR A 544 -17.87 -1.24 -39.16
N PRO A 545 -18.42 -1.15 -40.37
CA PRO A 545 -17.65 -0.79 -41.58
C PRO A 545 -16.98 0.58 -41.49
N SER A 546 -17.56 1.53 -40.76
CA SER A 546 -17.00 2.87 -40.55
C SER A 546 -15.62 2.86 -39.89
N SER A 547 -15.28 1.80 -39.15
CA SER A 547 -13.94 1.62 -38.57
C SER A 547 -12.83 1.57 -39.63
N LEU A 548 -13.12 1.19 -40.87
CA LEU A 548 -12.17 1.22 -42.00
C LEU A 548 -11.93 2.63 -42.54
N CYS A 549 -12.93 3.50 -42.46
CA CYS A 549 -12.86 4.85 -43.02
C CYS A 549 -12.13 5.84 -42.10
N GLU A 550 -11.83 5.41 -40.87
CA GLU A 550 -11.05 6.19 -39.92
C GLU A 550 -9.57 6.22 -40.31
N LYS A 551 -8.92 7.34 -39.96
CA LYS A 551 -7.55 7.63 -40.43
C LYS A 551 -6.57 6.51 -40.09
N LYS A 552 -6.53 6.03 -38.85
CA LYS A 552 -5.46 5.10 -38.43
C LYS A 552 -5.54 3.76 -39.17
N SER A 553 -6.69 3.12 -39.18
CA SER A 553 -6.94 1.85 -39.87
C SER A 553 -6.75 1.95 -41.38
N LEU A 554 -7.27 3.00 -42.03
CA LEU A 554 -7.14 3.19 -43.47
C LEU A 554 -5.68 3.35 -43.90
N PHE A 555 -4.96 4.27 -43.26
CA PHE A 555 -3.57 4.53 -43.60
C PHE A 555 -2.68 3.33 -43.26
N THR A 556 -2.94 2.62 -42.15
CA THR A 556 -2.21 1.39 -41.83
C THR A 556 -2.41 0.31 -42.88
N LEU A 557 -3.63 0.14 -43.40
CA LEU A 557 -3.91 -0.81 -44.47
C LEU A 557 -3.14 -0.48 -45.77
N LEU A 558 -3.15 0.80 -46.17
CA LEU A 558 -2.42 1.26 -47.36
C LEU A 558 -0.91 1.14 -47.21
N ASP A 559 -0.38 1.47 -46.02
CA ASP A 559 1.03 1.32 -45.69
C ASP A 559 1.43 -0.16 -45.75
N LEU A 560 0.63 -1.07 -45.16
CA LEU A 560 0.89 -2.52 -45.20
C LEU A 560 0.87 -3.08 -46.63
N LEU A 561 -0.09 -2.66 -47.46
CA LEU A 561 -0.11 -3.05 -48.88
C LEU A 561 1.15 -2.60 -49.62
N THR A 562 1.62 -1.39 -49.32
CA THR A 562 2.85 -0.84 -49.91
C THR A 562 4.08 -1.64 -49.45
N LEU A 563 4.17 -1.95 -48.16
CA LEU A 563 5.27 -2.73 -47.58
C LEU A 563 5.31 -4.16 -48.12
N LEU A 564 4.15 -4.83 -48.21
CA LEU A 564 4.04 -6.18 -48.77
C LEU A 564 4.44 -6.18 -50.25
N TRP A 565 3.99 -5.20 -51.03
CA TRP A 565 4.39 -5.06 -52.43
C TRP A 565 5.91 -4.87 -52.56
N SER A 566 6.51 -3.97 -51.76
CA SER A 566 7.97 -3.79 -51.77
C SER A 566 8.72 -5.04 -51.34
N SER A 567 8.19 -5.81 -50.39
CA SER A 567 8.80 -7.07 -49.96
C SER A 567 8.81 -8.11 -51.08
N CYS A 568 7.71 -8.26 -51.81
CA CYS A 568 7.66 -9.19 -52.95
C CYS A 568 8.58 -8.74 -54.09
N LEU A 569 8.67 -7.43 -54.34
CA LEU A 569 9.55 -6.87 -55.37
C LEU A 569 11.04 -7.04 -55.01
N ASP A 570 11.42 -6.78 -53.75
CA ASP A 570 12.79 -6.99 -53.27
C ASP A 570 13.16 -8.48 -53.33
N GLU A 571 12.24 -9.40 -52.99
CA GLU A 571 12.47 -10.86 -53.12
C GLU A 571 12.72 -11.29 -54.59
N GLU A 572 12.06 -10.65 -55.55
CA GLU A 572 12.23 -10.96 -56.98
C GLU A 572 13.50 -10.32 -57.58
N LEU A 573 13.88 -9.13 -57.14
CA LEU A 573 14.97 -8.34 -57.75
C LEU A 573 16.33 -8.51 -57.05
N ASP A 574 16.36 -8.81 -55.75
CA ASP A 574 17.57 -8.78 -54.94
C ASP A 574 17.94 -10.18 -54.41
N GLU A 575 18.69 -10.92 -55.22
CA GLU A 575 19.13 -12.29 -54.92
C GLU A 575 20.20 -12.34 -53.79
N TYR A 576 20.83 -11.20 -53.45
CA TYR A 576 22.02 -11.18 -52.58
C TYR A 576 21.87 -10.31 -51.31
N GLU A 577 21.01 -9.28 -51.29
CA GLU A 577 20.75 -8.45 -50.10
C GLU A 577 19.34 -8.71 -49.51
N TRP A 578 19.20 -9.77 -48.72
CA TRP A 578 17.95 -10.06 -48.03
C TRP A 578 17.65 -9.01 -46.92
N LYS A 579 16.48 -8.36 -47.02
CA LYS A 579 15.92 -7.53 -45.95
C LYS A 579 14.81 -8.27 -45.22
N SER A 580 15.01 -8.51 -43.93
CA SER A 580 14.05 -9.23 -43.09
C SER A 580 12.96 -8.32 -42.47
N SER A 581 13.14 -6.99 -42.51
CA SER A 581 12.21 -6.04 -41.91
C SER A 581 11.97 -4.83 -42.82
N PHE A 582 10.69 -4.52 -43.03
CA PHE A 582 10.23 -3.38 -43.81
C PHE A 582 9.45 -2.44 -42.89
N VAL A 583 9.80 -1.14 -42.87
CA VAL A 583 9.19 -0.15 -41.97
C VAL A 583 8.61 0.99 -42.79
N SER A 584 7.37 1.39 -42.50
CA SER A 584 6.74 2.55 -43.15
C SER A 584 7.41 3.85 -42.69
N THR A 585 7.69 4.76 -43.62
CA THR A 585 8.21 6.11 -43.32
C THR A 585 7.13 7.07 -42.80
N THR A 586 5.85 6.77 -43.03
CA THR A 586 4.69 7.62 -42.70
C THR A 586 4.02 7.26 -41.37
N GLY A 587 4.20 6.03 -40.89
CA GLY A 587 3.78 5.57 -39.56
C GLY A 587 4.95 4.86 -38.87
N LYS A 588 5.33 5.31 -37.67
CA LYS A 588 6.28 4.59 -36.80
C LYS A 588 5.68 3.27 -36.29
N LEU A 589 5.42 2.33 -37.20
CA LEU A 589 4.97 0.98 -36.92
C LEU A 589 5.93 0.07 -37.69
N GLY A 590 6.90 -0.49 -36.97
CA GLY A 590 7.75 -1.56 -37.49
C GLY A 590 7.08 -2.91 -37.23
N PRO A 591 7.21 -3.90 -38.14
CA PRO A 591 6.97 -5.28 -37.79
C PRO A 591 8.07 -5.75 -36.84
N GLY A 592 7.68 -6.42 -35.76
CA GLY A 592 8.57 -7.22 -34.92
C GLY A 592 8.88 -8.57 -35.55
#